data_AF-A0A9D7CWS2-F1
#
_entry.id   AF-A0A9D7CWS2-F1
#
_cell.length_a   1.000
_cell.length_b   1.000
_cell.length_c   1.000
_cell.angle_alpha   90.00
_cell.angle_beta   90.00
_cell.angle_gamma   90.00
#
_symmetry.space_group_name_H-M   'P 1'
#
loop_
_entity.id
_entity.type
_entity.pdbx_description
1 polymer ?
#
loop_
_entity_poly.entity_id
_entity_poly.type
_entity_poly.pdbx_seq_one_letter_code
_entity_poly.pdbx_strand_id
1 'polypeptide(L)'
;MKPMRMLLAATALLFTFGTVAVASAHDGGSKDKPSFPMKADEFQKRIDTRVNKMRVKLSERLAEKNVAADKAKEIRDRFEAGVTKVNAATKQAVADGVVTQDEAKAVRSAMHEMRSHHGRKHKDQKKS
;
A
#
# COMPACT_ATOMS: atom_id res chain seq x y z
N MET A 1 -25.29 -18.34 -51.28
CA MET A 1 -24.21 -17.52 -51.87
C MET A 1 -23.23 -17.13 -50.76
N LYS A 2 -21.96 -17.50 -50.96
CA LYS A 2 -20.68 -17.08 -50.34
C LYS A 2 -20.52 -17.04 -48.80
N PRO A 3 -19.61 -17.88 -48.24
CA PRO A 3 -19.02 -17.72 -46.91
C PRO A 3 -17.81 -16.78 -46.97
N MET A 4 -17.51 -16.06 -45.89
CA MET A 4 -16.25 -15.33 -45.76
C MET A 4 -15.55 -15.64 -44.44
N ARG A 5 -14.64 -16.60 -44.53
CA ARG A 5 -13.51 -16.77 -43.63
C ARG A 5 -12.44 -15.75 -44.03
N MET A 6 -12.05 -14.88 -43.10
CA MET A 6 -10.72 -14.24 -43.06
C MET A 6 -10.22 -14.47 -41.63
N LEU A 7 -9.27 -15.35 -41.34
CA LEU A 7 -7.87 -15.43 -41.75
C LEU A 7 -7.02 -14.24 -41.27
N LEU A 8 -6.17 -14.57 -40.28
CA LEU A 8 -4.81 -14.09 -40.04
C LEU A 8 -4.58 -12.66 -39.50
N ALA A 9 -3.97 -12.58 -38.32
CA ALA A 9 -2.62 -12.04 -38.17
C ALA A 9 -2.07 -12.37 -36.76
N ALA A 10 -1.07 -13.24 -36.72
CA ALA A 10 -0.22 -13.45 -35.56
C ALA A 10 0.77 -12.29 -35.45
N THR A 11 1.00 -11.78 -34.25
CA THR A 11 2.12 -10.87 -33.98
C THR A 11 2.76 -11.28 -32.66
N ALA A 12 3.83 -12.04 -32.79
CA ALA A 12 4.72 -12.37 -31.69
C ALA A 12 5.57 -11.13 -31.34
N LEU A 13 5.58 -10.76 -30.06
CA LEU A 13 6.49 -9.75 -29.53
C LEU A 13 7.27 -10.39 -28.38
N LEU A 14 8.42 -10.96 -28.73
CA LEU A 14 9.43 -11.44 -27.80
C LEU A 14 10.11 -10.24 -27.15
N PHE A 15 9.70 -9.92 -25.92
CA PHE A 15 10.41 -8.97 -25.06
C PHE A 15 11.52 -9.70 -24.30
N THR A 16 12.75 -9.63 -24.81
CA THR A 16 13.96 -9.97 -24.05
C THR A 16 14.31 -8.82 -23.11
N PHE A 17 13.83 -8.89 -21.87
CA PHE A 17 14.28 -8.00 -20.81
C PHE A 17 15.68 -8.41 -20.33
N GLY A 18 16.67 -7.58 -20.65
CA GLY A 18 18.00 -7.66 -20.05
C GLY A 18 17.94 -7.38 -18.55
N THR A 19 18.43 -8.31 -17.75
CA THR A 19 18.58 -8.14 -16.30
C THR A 19 19.82 -7.29 -16.01
N VAL A 20 19.62 -6.01 -15.68
CA VAL A 20 20.64 -5.18 -15.03
C VAL A 20 20.64 -5.54 -13.54
N ALA A 21 21.59 -6.38 -13.12
CA ALA A 21 21.80 -6.68 -11.71
C ALA A 21 22.46 -5.47 -11.03
N VAL A 22 21.64 -4.60 -10.42
CA VAL A 22 22.11 -3.65 -9.42
C VAL A 22 22.38 -4.43 -8.13
N ALA A 23 23.62 -4.85 -7.94
CA ALA A 23 24.10 -5.34 -6.66
C ALA A 23 24.21 -4.14 -5.69
N SER A 24 23.23 -4.00 -4.81
CA SER A 24 23.29 -3.11 -3.66
C SER A 24 23.23 -3.93 -2.37
N ALA A 25 24.31 -3.84 -1.62
CA ALA A 25 24.53 -4.43 -0.31
C ALA A 25 23.54 -3.89 0.75
N HIS A 26 23.03 -4.78 1.61
CA HIS A 26 22.98 -4.62 3.07
C HIS A 26 22.48 -5.95 3.68
N ASP A 27 23.39 -6.70 4.29
CA ASP A 27 23.09 -7.92 5.04
C ASP A 27 22.54 -7.51 6.42
N GLY A 28 21.25 -7.77 6.64
CA GLY A 28 20.53 -7.29 7.81
C GLY A 28 19.03 -7.62 7.75
N GLY A 29 18.69 -8.90 7.99
CA GLY A 29 17.36 -9.32 8.41
C GLY A 29 16.27 -9.34 7.33
N SER A 30 16.41 -10.21 6.33
CA SER A 30 15.40 -10.49 5.30
C SER A 30 14.52 -11.68 5.70
N LYS A 31 13.67 -11.51 6.71
CA LYS A 31 12.47 -12.35 6.84
C LYS A 31 11.28 -11.40 6.66
N ASP A 32 10.54 -11.57 5.56
CA ASP A 32 9.26 -10.92 5.26
C ASP A 32 9.25 -9.50 4.65
N LYS A 33 10.29 -9.06 3.94
CA LYS A 33 10.10 -7.95 3.00
C LYS A 33 9.34 -8.49 1.78
N PRO A 34 8.18 -7.90 1.40
CA PRO A 34 7.48 -8.34 0.19
C PRO A 34 8.41 -8.22 -1.00
N SER A 35 8.56 -9.33 -1.74
CA SER A 35 9.27 -9.34 -3.01
C SER A 35 8.37 -8.71 -4.05
N PHE A 36 8.87 -7.68 -4.74
CA PHE A 36 8.17 -7.05 -5.85
C PHE A 36 8.84 -7.49 -7.16
N PRO A 37 8.08 -7.64 -8.26
CA PRO A 37 6.62 -7.46 -8.37
C PRO A 37 5.81 -8.56 -7.67
N MET A 38 4.63 -8.23 -7.11
CA MET A 38 3.77 -9.20 -6.42
C MET A 38 2.35 -9.24 -6.99
N LYS A 39 1.60 -10.31 -6.72
CA LYS A 39 0.21 -10.46 -7.19
C LYS A 39 -0.71 -9.44 -6.52
N ALA A 40 -1.60 -8.84 -7.30
CA ALA A 40 -2.62 -7.90 -6.86
C ALA A 40 -3.43 -8.42 -5.64
N ASP A 41 -3.93 -9.65 -5.71
CA ASP A 41 -4.75 -10.24 -4.64
C ASP A 41 -3.98 -10.36 -3.32
N GLU A 42 -2.70 -10.72 -3.38
CA GLU A 42 -1.86 -10.81 -2.19
C GLU A 42 -1.59 -9.42 -1.60
N PHE A 43 -1.36 -8.43 -2.46
CA PHE A 43 -1.20 -7.05 -2.02
C PHE A 43 -2.48 -6.50 -1.37
N GLN A 44 -3.64 -6.71 -1.99
CA GLN A 44 -4.95 -6.32 -1.44
C GLN A 44 -5.17 -6.93 -0.06
N LYS A 45 -4.97 -8.25 0.09
CA LYS A 45 -5.08 -8.94 1.39
C LYS A 45 -4.17 -8.32 2.46
N ARG A 46 -2.95 -7.93 2.09
CA ARG A 46 -2.02 -7.26 3.01
C ARG A 46 -2.52 -5.87 3.42
N ILE A 47 -3.10 -5.11 2.49
CA ILE A 47 -3.69 -3.80 2.79
C ILE A 47 -4.89 -3.96 3.73
N ASP A 48 -5.81 -4.87 3.43
CA ASP A 48 -7.01 -5.12 4.24
C ASP A 48 -6.62 -5.54 5.67
N THR A 49 -5.66 -6.47 5.79
CA THR A 49 -5.12 -6.90 7.09
C THR A 49 -4.57 -5.72 7.87
N ARG A 50 -3.83 -4.81 7.21
CA ARG A 50 -3.25 -3.65 7.86
C ARG A 50 -4.30 -2.64 8.29
N VAL A 51 -5.27 -2.34 7.43
CA VAL A 51 -6.39 -1.43 7.76
C VAL A 51 -7.19 -1.97 8.94
N ASN A 52 -7.53 -3.27 8.94
CA ASN A 52 -8.24 -3.91 10.05
C ASN A 52 -7.45 -3.83 11.36
N LYS A 53 -6.14 -4.12 11.33
CA LYS A 53 -5.28 -3.97 12.50
C LYS A 53 -5.23 -2.53 13.02
N MET A 54 -5.25 -1.54 12.12
CA MET A 54 -5.29 -0.14 12.50
C MET A 54 -6.64 0.25 13.11
N ARG A 55 -7.75 -0.26 12.58
CA ARG A 55 -9.09 -0.03 13.13
C ARG A 55 -9.21 -0.57 14.55
N VAL A 56 -8.75 -1.81 14.79
CA VAL A 56 -8.72 -2.42 16.14
C VAL A 56 -7.87 -1.59 17.10
N LYS A 57 -6.65 -1.21 16.70
CA LYS A 57 -5.80 -0.35 17.52
C LYS A 57 -6.41 1.02 17.80
N LEU A 58 -7.14 1.58 16.83
CA LEU A 58 -7.82 2.84 17.03
C LEU A 58 -8.91 2.70 18.09
N SER A 59 -9.77 1.67 18.01
CA SER A 59 -10.80 1.43 19.02
C SER A 59 -10.21 1.19 20.41
N GLU A 60 -9.14 0.39 20.51
CA GLU A 60 -8.43 0.15 21.78
C GLU A 60 -7.90 1.47 22.36
N ARG A 61 -7.27 2.31 21.53
CA ARG A 61 -6.74 3.61 21.98
C ARG A 61 -7.82 4.60 22.39
N LEU A 62 -8.96 4.60 21.71
CA LEU A 62 -10.09 5.45 22.06
C LEU A 62 -10.69 5.02 23.41
N ALA A 63 -10.78 3.72 23.66
CA ALA A 63 -11.24 3.16 24.93
C ALA A 63 -10.24 3.40 26.06
N GLU A 64 -8.95 3.08 25.86
CA GLU A 64 -7.86 3.27 26.84
C GLU A 64 -7.77 4.74 27.30
N LYS A 65 -7.95 5.68 26.38
CA LYS A 65 -7.88 7.12 26.67
C LYS A 65 -9.20 7.72 27.13
N ASN A 66 -10.26 6.93 27.28
CA ASN A 66 -11.61 7.39 27.63
C ASN A 66 -12.04 8.62 26.81
N VAL A 67 -11.81 8.56 25.49
CA VAL A 67 -12.12 9.69 24.61
C VAL A 67 -13.63 9.88 24.56
N ALA A 68 -14.09 11.11 24.79
CA ALA A 68 -15.51 11.47 24.69
C ALA A 68 -16.11 11.02 23.35
N ALA A 69 -17.36 10.55 23.38
CA ALA A 69 -18.01 9.91 22.23
C ALA A 69 -17.95 10.77 20.95
N ASP A 70 -18.14 12.08 21.07
CA ASP A 70 -18.09 13.02 19.94
C ASP A 70 -16.71 13.09 19.30
N LYS A 71 -15.65 13.18 20.12
CA LYS A 71 -14.25 13.16 19.64
C LYS A 71 -13.87 11.78 19.09
N ALA A 72 -14.35 10.71 19.71
CA ALA A 72 -14.13 9.35 19.23
C ALA A 72 -14.78 9.14 17.85
N LYS A 73 -15.98 9.70 17.62
CA LYS A 73 -16.64 9.71 16.31
C LYS A 73 -15.82 10.50 15.29
N GLU A 74 -15.40 11.72 15.63
CA GLU A 74 -14.57 12.54 14.73
C GLU A 74 -13.27 11.82 14.32
N ILE A 75 -12.60 11.16 15.27
CA ILE A 75 -11.37 10.41 14.99
C ILE A 75 -11.66 9.19 14.09
N ARG A 76 -12.77 8.48 14.30
CA ARG A 76 -13.20 7.39 13.41
C ARG A 76 -13.52 7.91 12.01
N ASP A 77 -14.23 9.03 11.89
CA ASP A 77 -14.59 9.63 10.61
C ASP A 77 -13.32 10.05 9.82
N ARG A 78 -12.33 10.65 10.50
CA ARG A 78 -11.02 10.96 9.90
C ARG A 78 -10.26 9.69 9.47
N PHE A 79 -10.33 8.63 10.26
CA PHE A 79 -9.72 7.34 9.91
C PHE A 79 -10.38 6.74 8.66
N GLU A 80 -11.70 6.70 8.58
CA GLU A 80 -12.42 6.18 7.40
C GLU A 80 -12.16 7.00 6.14
N ALA A 81 -12.02 8.32 6.27
CA ALA A 81 -11.57 9.18 5.16
C ALA A 81 -10.16 8.80 4.67
N GLY A 82 -9.24 8.49 5.59
CA GLY A 82 -7.91 7.98 5.26
C GLY A 82 -7.94 6.60 4.59
N VAL A 83 -8.76 5.68 5.11
CA VAL A 83 -8.98 4.35 4.51
C VAL A 83 -9.51 4.47 3.09
N THR A 84 -10.39 5.42 2.82
CA THR A 84 -10.92 5.66 1.46
C THR A 84 -9.80 6.04 0.48
N LYS A 85 -8.86 6.89 0.88
CA LYS A 85 -7.68 7.24 0.06
C LYS A 85 -6.78 6.03 -0.19
N VAL A 86 -6.54 5.22 0.85
CA VAL A 86 -5.74 4.00 0.73
C VAL A 86 -6.42 3.00 -0.21
N ASN A 87 -7.73 2.83 -0.12
CA ASN A 87 -8.49 1.94 -1.00
C ASN A 87 -8.46 2.44 -2.45
N ALA A 88 -8.56 3.75 -2.70
CA ALA A 88 -8.43 4.31 -4.04
C ALA A 88 -7.04 4.05 -4.64
N ALA A 89 -5.97 4.32 -3.87
CA ALA A 89 -4.60 4.05 -4.31
C ALA A 89 -4.35 2.54 -4.53
N THR A 90 -4.93 1.68 -3.68
CA THR A 90 -4.82 0.23 -3.84
C THR A 90 -5.54 -0.24 -5.10
N LYS A 91 -6.74 0.27 -5.40
CA LYS A 91 -7.47 -0.04 -6.63
C LYS A 91 -6.67 0.33 -7.89
N GLN A 92 -5.96 1.45 -7.87
CA GLN A 92 -5.07 1.84 -8.96
C GLN A 92 -3.89 0.87 -9.08
N ALA A 93 -3.23 0.56 -7.95
CA ALA A 93 -2.08 -0.35 -7.93
C ALA A 93 -2.40 -1.78 -8.37
N VAL A 94 -3.63 -2.27 -8.15
CA VAL A 94 -4.04 -3.63 -8.51
C VAL A 94 -4.64 -3.74 -9.90
N ALA A 95 -4.86 -2.62 -10.61
CA ALA A 95 -5.56 -2.60 -11.90
C ALA A 95 -4.87 -3.48 -12.96
N ASP A 96 -3.53 -3.52 -12.93
CA ASP A 96 -2.72 -4.29 -13.87
C ASP A 96 -2.49 -5.75 -13.42
N GLY A 97 -3.11 -6.18 -12.31
CA GLY A 97 -3.02 -7.54 -11.76
C GLY A 97 -1.68 -7.86 -11.06
N VAL A 98 -0.70 -6.98 -11.16
CA VAL A 98 0.62 -7.07 -10.54
C VAL A 98 0.96 -5.72 -9.93
N VAL A 99 1.42 -5.72 -8.69
CA VAL A 99 1.81 -4.51 -7.96
C VAL A 99 3.34 -4.41 -7.95
N THR A 100 3.84 -3.29 -8.43
CA THR A 100 5.26 -2.92 -8.41
C THR A 100 5.65 -2.28 -7.09
N GLN A 101 6.96 -2.13 -6.87
CA GLN A 101 7.47 -1.50 -5.66
C GLN A 101 7.01 -0.03 -5.54
N ASP A 102 6.92 0.70 -6.64
CA ASP A 102 6.60 2.13 -6.61
C ASP A 102 5.10 2.38 -6.37
N GLU A 103 4.24 1.54 -6.93
CA GLU A 103 2.81 1.55 -6.62
C GLU A 103 2.58 1.17 -5.15
N ALA A 104 3.28 0.16 -4.66
CA ALA A 104 3.22 -0.21 -3.24
C ALA A 104 3.72 0.91 -2.33
N LYS A 105 4.73 1.69 -2.74
CA LYS A 105 5.18 2.88 -2.00
C LYS A 105 4.11 3.96 -1.98
N ALA A 106 3.42 4.22 -3.08
CA ALA A 106 2.33 5.20 -3.13
C ALA A 106 1.21 4.86 -2.14
N VAL A 107 0.77 3.60 -2.11
CA VAL A 107 -0.24 3.13 -1.15
C VAL A 107 0.28 3.23 0.29
N ARG A 108 1.55 2.89 0.53
CA ARG A 108 2.17 3.05 1.86
C ARG A 108 2.25 4.51 2.29
N SER A 109 2.53 5.44 1.38
CA SER A 109 2.57 6.88 1.68
C SER A 109 1.19 7.36 2.14
N ALA A 110 0.13 6.98 1.43
CA ALA A 110 -1.25 7.29 1.82
C ALA A 110 -1.59 6.74 3.22
N MET A 111 -1.12 5.54 3.56
CA MET A 111 -1.26 4.98 4.92
C MET A 111 -0.44 5.73 5.98
N HIS A 112 0.74 6.23 5.63
CA HIS A 112 1.58 7.00 6.55
C HIS A 112 0.98 8.37 6.85
N GLU A 113 0.43 9.05 5.85
CA GLU A 113 -0.26 10.33 6.01
C GLU A 113 -1.45 10.21 6.98
N MET A 114 -2.19 9.10 6.93
CA MET A 114 -3.26 8.81 7.88
C MET A 114 -2.77 8.74 9.34
N ARG A 115 -1.49 8.48 9.59
CA ARG A 115 -0.91 8.29 10.95
C ARG A 115 -0.03 9.46 11.42
N SER A 116 0.49 10.30 10.53
CA SER A 116 1.65 11.16 10.82
C SER A 116 1.38 12.46 11.59
N HIS A 117 0.24 12.62 12.25
CA HIS A 117 -0.05 13.83 13.04
C HIS A 117 0.65 13.90 14.41
N HIS A 118 1.48 12.93 14.80
CA HIS A 118 2.28 13.00 16.02
C HIS A 118 3.66 12.34 15.84
N GLY A 119 4.74 13.13 15.86
CA GLY A 119 6.09 12.57 16.07
C GLY A 119 7.26 13.22 15.33
N ARG A 120 7.41 14.55 15.37
CA ARG A 120 8.72 15.22 15.17
C ARG A 120 8.87 16.41 16.13
N LYS A 121 9.04 16.13 17.42
CA LYS A 121 9.61 17.06 18.41
C LYS A 121 10.40 16.25 19.45
N HIS A 122 11.62 15.81 19.10
CA HIS A 122 12.64 15.47 20.09
C HIS A 122 13.98 15.18 19.39
N LYS A 123 14.82 16.20 19.18
CA LYS A 123 16.31 16.11 19.22
C LYS A 123 17.00 17.43 18.83
N ASP A 124 16.66 18.55 19.48
CA ASP A 124 17.48 19.78 19.37
C ASP A 124 17.74 20.47 20.72
N GLN A 125 17.48 19.80 21.86
CA GLN A 125 17.85 20.29 23.19
C GLN A 125 18.88 19.37 23.83
N LYS A 126 20.11 19.34 23.28
CA LYS A 126 21.29 18.89 24.03
C LYS A 126 22.60 19.42 23.42
N LYS A 127 22.68 20.73 23.21
CA LYS A 127 23.93 21.49 23.07
C LYS A 127 23.66 22.92 23.52
N SER A 128 23.70 23.17 24.82
CA SER A 128 24.05 24.47 25.37
C SER A 128 24.63 24.28 26.77
#